data_AF-A0A850MCS7-F1
#
_entry.id   AF-A0A850MCS7-F1
#
_cell.length_a   1.000
_cell.length_b   1.000
_cell.length_c   1.000
_cell.angle_alpha   90.00
_cell.angle_beta   90.00
_cell.angle_gamma   90.00
#
_symmetry.space_group_name_H-M   'P 1'
#
loop_
_entity.id
_entity.type
_entity.pdbx_description
1 polymer ?
#
loop_
_entity_poly.entity_id
_entity_poly.type
_entity_poly.pdbx_seq_one_letter_code
_entity_poly.pdbx_strand_id
1 'polypeptide(L)'
;MGKGKKIIKQAEQMGFKKLPLTILYGLPRKVRMTFSKFIPDYVDIIRDSITSKDPDVLMKVAKGGRKRIDVFLSTKLNLYIETLGKISGFAGVDPGNHIFKISFWTDGDAGNEFIREFAKAMDQRFADVGGILEHINWVKIRKKYKVEKEDVLPAWNQILG
;
A
#
# COMPACT_ATOMS: atom_id res chain seq x y z
N MET A 1 -14.98 -8.63 19.43
CA MET A 1 -15.28 -8.10 18.07
C MET A 1 -14.27 -7.02 17.67
N GLY A 2 -13.38 -7.29 16.73
CA GLY A 2 -12.21 -6.43 16.47
C GLY A 2 -12.52 -5.13 15.72
N LYS A 3 -12.04 -4.00 16.24
CA LYS A 3 -12.16 -2.59 15.76
C LYS A 3 -11.85 -2.30 14.27
N GLY A 4 -11.50 -3.30 13.45
CA GLY A 4 -11.17 -3.13 12.02
C GLY A 4 -12.30 -3.34 11.06
N LYS A 5 -13.23 -4.22 11.44
CA LYS A 5 -14.53 -4.24 10.79
C LYS A 5 -15.22 -2.88 10.97
N LYS A 6 -14.83 -2.05 11.95
CA LYS A 6 -15.37 -0.71 12.14
C LYS A 6 -14.82 0.29 11.12
N ILE A 7 -13.50 0.37 10.90
CA ILE A 7 -12.94 1.35 9.94
C ILE A 7 -13.37 1.05 8.50
N ILE A 8 -13.32 -0.21 8.07
CA ILE A 8 -13.75 -0.59 6.70
C ILE A 8 -15.23 -0.25 6.50
N LYS A 9 -16.09 -0.64 7.46
CA LYS A 9 -17.52 -0.30 7.42
C LYS A 9 -17.77 1.21 7.46
N GLN A 10 -16.98 1.95 8.22
CA GLN A 10 -17.09 3.40 8.29
C GLN A 10 -16.72 4.03 6.95
N ALA A 11 -15.63 3.60 6.31
CA ALA A 11 -15.26 4.05 4.97
C ALA A 11 -16.37 3.73 3.94
N GLU A 12 -16.96 2.53 4.01
CA GLU A 12 -18.12 2.14 3.17
C GLU A 12 -19.33 3.03 3.40
N GLN A 13 -19.70 3.27 4.67
CA GLN A 13 -20.83 4.15 5.05
C GLN A 13 -20.62 5.60 4.60
N MET A 14 -19.37 6.06 4.62
CA MET A 14 -18.97 7.38 4.14
C MET A 14 -18.84 7.45 2.62
N GLY A 15 -19.02 6.35 1.90
CA GLY A 15 -18.99 6.32 0.44
C GLY A 15 -17.60 6.22 -0.19
N PHE A 16 -16.52 6.11 0.59
CA PHE A 16 -15.15 6.02 0.07
C PHE A 16 -14.98 4.90 -0.97
N LYS A 17 -15.59 3.74 -0.75
CA LYS A 17 -15.52 2.60 -1.69
C LYS A 17 -16.20 2.84 -3.04
N LYS A 18 -16.90 3.97 -3.22
CA LYS A 18 -17.50 4.41 -4.49
C LYS A 18 -16.68 5.49 -5.19
N LEU A 19 -15.66 6.04 -4.53
CA LEU A 19 -14.76 7.04 -5.10
C LEU A 19 -13.83 6.41 -6.15
N PRO A 20 -13.19 7.23 -7.01
CA PRO A 20 -12.13 6.79 -7.90
C PRO A 20 -11.07 5.98 -7.15
N LEU A 21 -10.63 4.90 -7.78
CA LEU A 21 -9.73 3.92 -7.20
C LEU A 21 -8.40 3.90 -7.94
N THR A 22 -7.32 4.21 -7.22
CA THR A 22 -5.95 3.99 -7.69
C THR A 22 -5.38 2.74 -7.02
N ILE A 23 -4.80 1.84 -7.80
CA ILE A 23 -4.17 0.63 -7.26
C ILE A 23 -2.70 0.60 -7.67
N LEU A 24 -1.81 0.46 -6.68
CA LEU A 24 -0.39 0.24 -6.88
C LEU A 24 0.01 -1.17 -6.44
N TYR A 25 0.83 -1.81 -7.26
CA TYR A 25 1.43 -3.10 -6.96
C TYR A 25 2.95 -2.99 -6.96
N GLY A 26 3.63 -3.81 -6.16
CA GLY A 26 5.08 -3.79 -6.11
C GLY A 26 5.66 -4.72 -5.07
N LEU A 27 6.90 -4.45 -4.66
CA LEU A 27 7.61 -5.13 -3.59
C LEU A 27 8.19 -4.12 -2.60
N PRO A 28 8.32 -4.47 -1.31
CA PRO A 28 9.05 -3.66 -0.36
C PRO A 28 10.56 -3.71 -0.63
N ARG A 29 11.29 -2.64 -0.32
CA ARG A 29 12.76 -2.65 -0.31
C ARG A 29 13.28 -3.28 0.97
N LYS A 30 12.60 -3.01 2.09
CA LYS A 30 12.94 -3.52 3.43
C LYS A 30 11.73 -4.17 4.09
N VAL A 31 12.00 -5.26 4.82
CA VAL A 31 11.00 -5.93 5.65
C VAL A 31 11.60 -6.15 7.03
N ARG A 32 10.92 -5.61 8.04
CA ARG A 32 11.24 -5.86 9.44
C ARG A 32 10.43 -7.06 9.94
N MET A 33 11.11 -8.07 10.46
CA MET A 33 10.46 -9.18 11.14
C MET A 33 10.28 -8.89 12.62
N THR A 34 9.17 -9.37 13.17
CA THR A 34 8.87 -9.45 14.60
C THR A 34 8.49 -10.90 14.91
N PHE A 35 8.44 -11.29 16.18
CA PHE A 35 8.18 -12.67 16.63
C PHE A 35 7.01 -13.40 15.95
N SER A 36 6.02 -12.70 15.40
CA SER A 36 4.89 -13.32 14.68
C SER A 36 4.52 -12.64 13.35
N LYS A 37 5.25 -11.61 12.90
CA LYS A 37 4.76 -10.68 11.86
C LYS A 37 5.90 -10.08 11.05
N PHE A 38 5.57 -9.68 9.84
CA PHE A 38 6.42 -8.84 9.00
C PHE A 38 5.83 -7.42 8.90
N ILE A 39 6.70 -6.41 8.87
CA ILE A 39 6.37 -5.01 8.65
C ILE A 39 7.21 -4.56 7.44
N PRO A 40 6.62 -4.49 6.24
CA PRO A 40 7.30 -3.93 5.09
C PRO A 40 7.34 -2.40 5.18
N ASP A 41 8.40 -1.82 4.63
CA ASP A 41 8.66 -0.37 4.64
C ASP A 41 7.52 0.50 4.09
N TYR A 42 6.82 0.07 3.03
CA TYR A 42 5.68 0.82 2.48
C TYR A 42 4.59 1.11 3.51
N VAL A 43 4.43 0.27 4.54
CA VAL A 43 3.44 0.49 5.62
C VAL A 43 3.88 1.63 6.53
N ASP A 44 5.18 1.68 6.84
CA ASP A 44 5.73 2.73 7.69
C ASP A 44 5.75 4.06 6.91
N ILE A 45 6.05 4.05 5.60
CA ILE A 45 5.93 5.23 4.72
C ILE A 45 4.49 5.77 4.71
N ILE A 46 3.48 4.92 4.48
CA ILE A 46 2.07 5.38 4.51
C ILE A 46 1.73 5.96 5.87
N ARG A 47 2.10 5.27 6.96
CA ARG A 47 1.78 5.71 8.33
C ARG A 47 2.40 7.07 8.64
N ASP A 48 3.68 7.23 8.37
CA ASP A 48 4.40 8.45 8.72
C ASP A 48 3.90 9.63 7.88
N SER A 49 3.75 9.43 6.57
CA SER A 49 3.23 10.47 5.67
C SER A 49 1.79 10.88 5.98
N ILE A 50 0.90 9.92 6.31
CA ILE A 50 -0.51 10.25 6.55
C ILE A 50 -0.69 10.93 7.91
N THR A 51 0.04 10.49 8.93
CA THR A 51 -0.03 11.08 10.27
C THR A 51 0.58 12.49 10.33
N SER A 52 1.60 12.79 9.50
CA SER A 52 2.11 14.16 9.41
C SER A 52 1.11 15.16 8.81
N LYS A 53 0.18 14.68 7.99
CA LYS A 53 -0.84 15.52 7.32
C LYS A 53 -2.17 15.53 8.07
N ASP A 54 -2.54 14.39 8.63
CA ASP A 54 -3.75 14.16 9.42
C ASP A 54 -3.41 13.36 10.70
N PRO A 55 -3.12 14.04 11.82
CA PRO A 55 -2.85 13.38 13.09
C PRO A 55 -4.01 12.52 13.62
N ASP A 56 -5.25 12.79 13.18
CA ASP A 56 -6.48 12.11 13.62
C ASP A 56 -6.87 10.93 12.73
N VAL A 57 -6.00 10.56 11.78
CA VAL A 57 -6.21 9.43 10.86
C VAL A 57 -6.57 8.14 11.62
N LEU A 58 -7.65 7.51 11.20
CA LEU A 58 -8.05 6.22 11.76
C LEU A 58 -7.23 5.11 11.11
N MET A 59 -6.50 4.35 11.90
CA MET A 59 -5.63 3.29 11.41
C MET A 59 -5.92 1.95 12.07
N LYS A 60 -5.81 0.87 11.30
CA LYS A 60 -5.70 -0.47 11.89
C LYS A 60 -4.82 -1.40 11.09
N VAL A 61 -3.99 -2.13 11.83
CA VAL A 61 -3.27 -3.31 11.37
C VAL A 61 -4.12 -4.57 11.58
N ALA A 62 -4.56 -5.22 10.51
CA ALA A 62 -5.07 -6.58 10.50
C ALA A 62 -3.92 -7.57 10.23
N LYS A 63 -3.65 -8.42 11.22
CA LYS A 63 -2.43 -9.23 11.33
C LYS A 63 -2.71 -10.67 10.87
N GLY A 64 -1.84 -11.22 10.03
CA GLY A 64 -1.77 -12.64 9.68
C GLY A 64 -0.31 -13.03 9.38
N GLY A 65 0.04 -14.31 9.54
CA GLY A 65 1.45 -14.75 9.45
C GLY A 65 2.06 -14.61 8.04
N ARG A 66 1.29 -14.91 6.99
CA ARG A 66 1.72 -14.81 5.58
C ARG A 66 1.05 -13.70 4.78
N LYS A 67 0.12 -12.98 5.42
CA LYS A 67 -0.71 -11.94 4.82
C LYS A 67 -0.87 -10.82 5.84
N ARG A 68 -0.64 -9.59 5.39
CA ARG A 68 -0.83 -8.39 6.19
C ARG A 68 -1.82 -7.49 5.47
N ILE A 69 -2.80 -6.97 6.23
CA ILE A 69 -3.71 -5.94 5.73
C ILE A 69 -3.63 -4.76 6.69
N ASP A 70 -3.28 -3.58 6.20
CA ASP A 70 -3.38 -2.35 6.97
C ASP A 70 -4.45 -1.47 6.32
N VAL A 71 -5.27 -0.81 7.13
CA VAL A 71 -6.29 0.13 6.65
C VAL A 71 -6.09 1.49 7.29
N PHE A 72 -6.24 2.55 6.50
CA PHE A 72 -6.10 3.94 6.89
C PHE A 72 -7.28 4.73 6.36
N LEU A 73 -7.89 5.57 7.19
CA LEU A 73 -9.01 6.44 6.82
C LEU A 73 -8.74 7.84 7.34
N SER A 74 -8.55 8.78 6.41
CA SER A 74 -8.40 10.21 6.69
C SER A 74 -9.57 10.94 6.05
N THR A 75 -10.40 11.58 6.87
CA THR A 75 -11.49 12.44 6.40
C THR A 75 -10.95 13.80 5.96
N LYS A 76 -9.89 14.29 6.61
CA LYS A 76 -9.20 15.54 6.29
C LYS A 76 -8.59 15.53 4.89
N LEU A 77 -7.95 14.42 4.52
CA LEU A 77 -7.37 14.25 3.18
C LEU A 77 -8.37 13.71 2.16
N ASN A 78 -9.60 13.40 2.61
CA ASN A 78 -10.58 12.66 1.82
C ASN A 78 -9.97 11.42 1.17
N LEU A 79 -9.35 10.57 2.00
CA LEU A 79 -8.55 9.43 1.54
C LEU A 79 -8.81 8.18 2.37
N TYR A 80 -9.12 7.09 1.68
CA TYR A 80 -9.15 5.76 2.26
C TYR A 80 -8.09 4.85 1.61
N ILE A 81 -7.33 4.14 2.43
CA ILE A 81 -6.22 3.28 1.97
C ILE A 81 -6.40 1.87 2.53
N GLU A 82 -6.29 0.88 1.67
CA GLU A 82 -6.09 -0.52 2.07
C GLU A 82 -4.79 -1.04 1.49
N THR A 83 -3.94 -1.59 2.36
CA THR A 83 -2.76 -2.33 1.92
C THR A 83 -2.99 -3.82 2.05
N LEU A 84 -2.38 -4.59 1.16
CA LEU A 84 -2.37 -6.04 1.19
C LEU A 84 -0.97 -6.52 0.86
N GLY A 85 -0.19 -6.84 1.89
CA GLY A 85 1.10 -7.50 1.79
C GLY A 85 0.96 -9.02 1.83
N LYS A 86 1.72 -9.74 0.99
CA LYS A 86 1.76 -11.21 0.97
C LYS A 86 3.21 -11.71 0.91
N ILE A 87 3.50 -12.76 1.67
CA ILE A 87 4.73 -13.53 1.50
C ILE A 87 4.56 -14.47 0.30
N SER A 88 5.38 -14.28 -0.73
CA SER A 88 5.41 -15.01 -2.00
C SER A 88 6.53 -16.07 -2.09
N GLY A 89 7.46 -16.14 -1.14
CA GLY A 89 8.54 -17.14 -1.05
C GLY A 89 8.61 -17.92 0.27
N PHE A 90 9.70 -18.66 0.47
CA PHE A 90 9.95 -19.48 1.68
C PHE A 90 10.54 -18.65 2.83
N ALA A 91 11.58 -17.85 2.57
CA ALA A 91 12.22 -17.00 3.57
C ALA A 91 11.46 -15.67 3.74
N GLY A 92 10.65 -15.57 4.80
CA GLY A 92 9.87 -14.37 5.12
C GLY A 92 10.69 -13.15 5.53
N VAL A 93 11.99 -13.31 5.83
CA VAL A 93 12.92 -12.21 6.12
C VAL A 93 13.38 -11.45 4.87
N ASP A 94 13.38 -12.11 3.71
CA ASP A 94 13.88 -11.55 2.46
C ASP A 94 12.82 -10.67 1.79
N PRO A 95 13.04 -9.36 1.60
CA PRO A 95 12.10 -8.45 0.95
C PRO A 95 11.65 -8.90 -0.44
N GLY A 96 12.53 -9.56 -1.21
CA GLY A 96 12.22 -10.10 -2.53
C GLY A 96 11.17 -11.20 -2.51
N ASN A 97 10.89 -11.78 -1.33
CA ASN A 97 9.82 -12.74 -1.09
C ASN A 97 8.51 -12.09 -0.64
N HIS A 98 8.39 -10.77 -0.70
CA HIS A 98 7.16 -10.06 -0.41
C HIS A 98 6.68 -9.31 -1.64
N ILE A 99 5.37 -9.14 -1.69
CA ILE A 99 4.71 -8.31 -2.68
C ILE A 99 3.57 -7.57 -1.98
N PHE A 100 3.19 -6.44 -2.53
CA PHE A 100 2.06 -5.66 -2.04
C PHE A 100 1.07 -5.31 -3.15
N LYS A 101 -0.15 -5.02 -2.70
CA LYS A 101 -1.18 -4.26 -3.39
C LYS A 101 -1.58 -3.15 -2.44
N ILE A 102 -1.64 -1.91 -2.92
CA ILE A 102 -2.15 -0.77 -2.17
C ILE A 102 -3.30 -0.18 -2.98
N SER A 103 -4.45 -0.01 -2.34
CA SER A 103 -5.64 0.56 -2.95
C SER A 103 -5.95 1.88 -2.26
N PHE A 104 -6.05 2.93 -3.05
CA PHE A 104 -6.38 4.28 -2.61
C PHE A 104 -7.74 4.66 -3.20
N TRP A 105 -8.66 5.09 -2.34
CA TRP A 105 -9.94 5.65 -2.75
C TRP A 105 -9.98 7.12 -2.35
N THR A 106 -10.09 8.00 -3.36
CA THR A 106 -10.13 9.46 -3.20
C THR A 106 -10.69 10.10 -4.47
N ASP A 107 -11.38 11.22 -4.33
CA ASP A 107 -11.69 12.18 -5.39
C ASP A 107 -11.15 13.59 -5.06
N GLY A 108 -10.52 13.76 -3.90
CA GLY A 108 -9.93 15.03 -3.47
C GLY A 108 -8.49 15.24 -3.92
N ASP A 109 -8.12 16.50 -4.18
CA ASP A 109 -6.76 16.88 -4.58
C ASP A 109 -5.71 16.52 -3.54
N ALA A 110 -5.99 16.70 -2.25
CA ALA A 110 -5.08 16.35 -1.15
C ALA A 110 -4.77 14.84 -1.12
N GLY A 111 -5.77 13.99 -1.39
CA GLY A 111 -5.60 12.55 -1.50
C GLY A 111 -4.77 12.19 -2.74
N ASN A 112 -5.03 12.83 -3.88
CA ASN A 112 -4.24 12.63 -5.10
C ASN A 112 -2.78 13.07 -4.95
N GLU A 113 -2.54 14.19 -4.25
CA GLU A 113 -1.19 14.65 -3.90
C GLU A 113 -0.48 13.67 -2.97
N PHE A 114 -1.18 13.15 -1.95
CA PHE A 114 -0.64 12.10 -1.10
C PHE A 114 -0.19 10.87 -1.90
N ILE A 115 -1.01 10.42 -2.86
CA ILE A 115 -0.66 9.27 -3.72
C ILE A 115 0.62 9.55 -4.51
N ARG A 116 0.75 10.76 -5.08
CA ARG A 116 1.96 11.19 -5.82
C ARG A 116 3.20 11.20 -4.94
N GLU A 117 3.12 11.81 -3.77
CA GLU A 117 4.24 11.84 -2.81
C GLU A 117 4.62 10.44 -2.34
N PHE A 118 3.63 9.60 -2.03
CA PHE A 118 3.86 8.20 -1.63
C PHE A 118 4.60 7.43 -2.73
N ALA A 119 4.14 7.53 -3.99
CA ALA A 119 4.75 6.84 -5.10
C ALA A 119 6.21 7.30 -5.32
N LYS A 120 6.47 8.62 -5.27
CA LYS A 120 7.82 9.17 -5.34
C LYS A 120 8.70 8.70 -4.19
N ALA A 121 8.17 8.70 -2.97
CA ALA A 121 8.91 8.21 -1.80
C ALA A 121 9.25 6.71 -1.93
N MET A 122 8.35 5.91 -2.49
CA MET A 122 8.60 4.50 -2.79
C MET A 122 9.65 4.34 -3.88
N ASP A 123 9.53 5.08 -4.98
CA ASP A 123 10.48 5.01 -6.09
C ASP A 123 11.90 5.42 -5.66
N GLN A 124 12.02 6.47 -4.86
CA GLN A 124 13.29 6.94 -4.29
C GLN A 124 13.99 5.89 -3.42
N ARG A 125 13.25 4.94 -2.81
CA ARG A 125 13.85 3.82 -2.04
C ARG A 125 14.58 2.80 -2.92
N PHE A 126 14.34 2.86 -4.23
CA PHE A 126 14.96 2.05 -5.26
C PHE A 126 15.83 2.89 -6.20
N ALA A 127 16.06 4.19 -5.91
CA ALA A 127 16.83 5.07 -6.78
C ALA A 127 18.27 4.56 -7.02
N ASP A 128 18.84 3.85 -6.04
CA ASP A 128 20.17 3.20 -6.15
C ASP A 128 20.21 2.10 -7.22
N VAL A 129 19.07 1.62 -7.67
CA VAL A 129 18.93 0.49 -8.57
C VAL A 129 17.97 0.78 -9.75
N GLY A 130 17.65 2.03 -10.05
CA GLY A 130 16.84 2.39 -11.24
C GLY A 130 15.34 2.59 -11.00
N GLY A 131 14.91 2.70 -9.74
CA GLY A 131 13.51 2.98 -9.36
C GLY A 131 12.69 1.71 -9.16
N ILE A 132 11.48 1.84 -8.60
CA ILE A 132 10.70 0.68 -8.15
C ILE A 132 10.27 -0.22 -9.31
N LEU A 133 9.96 0.38 -10.47
CA LEU A 133 9.39 -0.32 -11.62
C LEU A 133 10.32 -1.38 -12.21
N GLU A 134 11.63 -1.15 -12.19
CA GLU A 134 12.63 -2.11 -12.68
C GLU A 134 12.73 -3.35 -11.79
N HIS A 135 12.34 -3.22 -10.51
CA HIS A 135 12.50 -4.27 -9.51
C HIS A 135 11.23 -5.06 -9.23
N ILE A 136 10.09 -4.65 -9.82
CA ILE A 136 8.83 -5.39 -9.66
C ILE A 136 8.97 -6.80 -10.23
N ASN A 137 8.81 -7.80 -9.37
CA ASN A 137 8.72 -9.19 -9.81
C ASN A 137 7.34 -9.48 -10.40
N TRP A 138 7.19 -9.23 -11.70
CA TRP A 138 5.94 -9.39 -12.45
C TRP A 138 5.34 -10.79 -12.36
N VAL A 139 6.18 -11.83 -12.36
CA VAL A 139 5.75 -13.24 -12.21
C VAL A 139 5.05 -13.46 -10.87
N LYS A 140 5.62 -12.93 -9.77
CA LYS A 140 5.02 -13.04 -8.42
C LYS A 140 3.74 -12.21 -8.30
N ILE A 141 3.72 -10.99 -8.85
CA ILE A 141 2.52 -10.13 -8.88
C ILE A 141 1.38 -10.83 -9.62
N ARG A 142 1.61 -11.28 -10.86
CA ARG A 142 0.64 -12.02 -11.67
C ARG A 142 0.11 -13.25 -10.95
N LYS A 143 0.99 -14.07 -10.39
CA LYS A 143 0.60 -15.30 -9.67
C LYS A 143 -0.33 -15.03 -8.48
N LYS A 144 -0.11 -13.94 -7.73
CA LYS A 144 -0.74 -13.68 -6.43
C LYS A 144 -1.89 -12.68 -6.45
N TYR A 145 -1.91 -11.79 -7.44
CA TYR A 145 -2.94 -10.76 -7.61
C TYR A 145 -3.75 -10.92 -8.89
N LYS A 146 -3.33 -11.81 -9.82
CA LYS A 146 -4.04 -12.10 -11.08
C LYS A 146 -4.20 -10.86 -11.96
N VAL A 147 -3.12 -10.07 -12.04
CA VAL A 147 -3.00 -8.88 -12.90
C VAL A 147 -1.76 -9.02 -13.78
N GLU A 148 -1.83 -8.50 -15.00
CA GLU A 148 -0.69 -8.47 -15.93
C GLU A 148 0.14 -7.21 -15.73
N LYS A 149 1.35 -7.17 -16.29
CA LYS A 149 2.27 -6.02 -16.16
C LYS A 149 1.65 -4.75 -16.75
N GLU A 150 0.94 -4.92 -17.85
CA GLU A 150 0.27 -3.90 -18.66
C GLU A 150 -0.89 -3.25 -17.88
N ASP A 151 -1.47 -3.94 -16.90
CA ASP A 151 -2.52 -3.38 -16.02
C ASP A 151 -1.92 -2.52 -14.89
N VAL A 152 -0.66 -2.74 -14.55
CA VAL A 152 0.01 -2.15 -13.38
C VAL A 152 0.84 -0.94 -13.76
N LEU A 153 1.58 -1.01 -14.86
CA LEU A 153 2.47 0.06 -15.30
C LEU A 153 1.77 1.41 -15.53
N PRO A 154 0.58 1.48 -16.15
CA PRO A 154 -0.09 2.76 -16.39
C PRO A 154 -0.33 3.55 -15.10
N ALA A 155 -0.74 2.88 -14.02
CA ALA A 155 -0.99 3.54 -12.73
C ALA A 155 0.29 4.13 -12.14
N TRP A 156 1.41 3.41 -12.20
CA TRP A 156 2.70 3.93 -11.74
C TRP A 156 3.19 5.09 -12.62
N ASN A 157 3.20 4.92 -13.93
CA ASN A 157 3.68 5.94 -14.88
C ASN A 157 2.85 7.22 -14.81
N GLN A 158 1.52 7.10 -14.68
CA GLN A 158 0.65 8.26 -14.50
C GLN A 158 1.03 9.10 -13.27
N ILE A 159 1.56 8.48 -12.23
CA ILE A 159 1.88 9.14 -10.95
C ILE A 159 3.32 9.64 -10.92
N LEU A 160 4.26 8.88 -11.47
CA LEU A 160 5.69 9.20 -11.45
C LEU A 160 6.07 10.23 -12.53
N GLY A 161 5.30 10.32 -13.62
CA GLY A 161 5.62 11.14 -14.79
C GLY A 161 6.56 10.42 -15.75
#